data_AF-A0A1F3EY54-F1
#
_entry.id   AF-A0A1F3EY54-F1
#
_cell.length_a   1.000
_cell.length_b   1.000
_cell.length_c   1.000
_cell.angle_alpha   90.00
_cell.angle_beta   90.00
_cell.angle_gamma   90.00
#
_symmetry.space_group_name_H-M   'P 1'
#
loop_
_entity.id
_entity.type
_entity.pdbx_description
1 polymer ?
#
loop_
_entity_poly.entity_id
_entity_poly.type
_entity_poly.pdbx_seq_one_letter_code
_entity_poly.pdbx_strand_id
1 'polypeptide(L)' 'MKAINIELDKKLFIQIINKLNYNDKFEIFNELKKSLFLKRFNNLLKSTKTNELSLEDITKEVESVRKQRYEKGKQII' A
#
# COMPACT_ATOMS: atom_id res chain seq x y z
N MET A 1 -23.18 -28.92 -30.42
CA MET A 1 -21.95 -28.13 -30.17
C MET A 1 -21.11 -28.89 -29.15
N LYS A 2 -19.85 -29.21 -29.47
CA LYS A 2 -18.92 -29.77 -28.46
C LYS A 2 -18.47 -28.62 -27.57
N ALA A 3 -18.77 -28.69 -26.27
CA ALA A 3 -18.23 -27.76 -25.29
C ALA A 3 -16.74 -28.09 -25.11
N ILE A 4 -15.86 -27.18 -25.54
CA ILE A 4 -14.44 -27.28 -25.29
C ILE A 4 -14.21 -26.61 -23.94
N ASN A 5 -13.87 -27.40 -22.92
CA ASN A 5 -13.53 -26.87 -21.61
C ASN A 5 -12.08 -26.39 -21.66
N ILE A 6 -11.87 -25.08 -21.81
CA ILE A 6 -10.54 -24.48 -21.87
C ILE A 6 -10.14 -24.15 -20.44
N GLU A 7 -9.32 -24.98 -19.82
CA GLU A 7 -8.65 -24.63 -18.57
C GLU A 7 -7.59 -23.56 -18.87
N LEU A 8 -7.90 -22.32 -18.49
CA LEU A 8 -7.09 -21.16 -18.83
C LEU A 8 -6.17 -20.83 -17.66
N ASP A 9 -4.97 -21.44 -17.65
CA ASP A 9 -3.94 -21.14 -16.66
C ASP A 9 -3.40 -19.71 -16.83
N LYS A 10 -2.90 -19.12 -15.74
CA LYS A 10 -2.31 -17.77 -15.69
C LYS A 10 -1.25 -17.57 -16.77
N LYS A 11 -0.39 -18.57 -17.02
CA LYS A 11 0.66 -18.47 -18.04
C LYS A 11 0.05 -18.31 -19.44
N LEU A 12 -0.98 -19.09 -19.75
CA LEU A 12 -1.67 -19.04 -21.03
C LEU A 12 -2.39 -17.70 -21.21
N PHE A 13 -3.04 -17.21 -20.15
CA PHE A 13 -3.71 -15.92 -20.15
C PHE A 13 -2.75 -14.76 -20.48
N ILE A 14 -1.58 -14.74 -19.84
CA ILE A 14 -0.56 -13.71 -20.10
C ILE A 14 -0.01 -13.80 -21.53
N GLN A 15 0.19 -15.01 -22.05
CA GLN A 15 0.61 -15.21 -23.44
C GLN A 15 -0.44 -14.67 -24.43
N ILE A 16 -1.72 -14.87 -24.14
CA ILE A 16 -2.82 -14.33 -24.96
C ILE A 16 -2.80 -12.80 -24.91
N ILE A 17 -2.76 -12.21 -23.72
CA ILE A 17 -2.71 -10.75 -23.56
C ILE A 17 -1.52 -10.15 -24.33
N ASN A 18 -0.35 -10.77 -24.26
CA ASN A 18 0.85 -10.25 -24.93
C ASN A 18 0.71 -10.17 -26.46
N LYS A 19 -0.11 -11.02 -27.06
CA LYS A 19 -0.39 -11.03 -28.51
C LYS A 19 -1.42 -9.98 -28.95
N LEU A 20 -2.16 -9.39 -28.00
CA LEU A 20 -3.16 -8.38 -28.31
C LEU A 20 -2.53 -7.06 -28.76
N ASN A 21 -3.31 -6.27 -29.49
CA ASN A 21 -2.92 -4.92 -29.89
C ASN A 21 -2.91 -3.98 -28.67
N TYR A 22 -2.43 -2.75 -28.86
CA TYR A 22 -2.34 -1.77 -27.78
C TYR A 22 -3.71 -1.41 -27.17
N ASN A 23 -4.73 -1.21 -28.02
CA ASN A 23 -6.05 -0.77 -27.57
C ASN A 23 -6.73 -1.83 -26.69
N ASP A 24 -6.67 -3.09 -27.10
CA ASP A 24 -7.25 -4.22 -26.36
C ASP A 24 -6.53 -4.41 -25.02
N LYS A 25 -5.19 -4.27 -25.00
CA LYS A 25 -4.40 -4.30 -23.76
C LYS A 25 -4.81 -3.16 -22.82
N PHE A 26 -5.04 -1.98 -23.37
CA PHE A 26 -5.45 -0.80 -22.61
C PHE A 26 -6.85 -0.97 -22.00
N GLU A 27 -7.78 -1.56 -22.75
CA GLU A 27 -9.12 -1.87 -22.26
C GLU A 27 -9.08 -2.90 -21.10
N ILE A 28 -8.33 -3.99 -21.28
CA ILE A 28 -8.11 -4.99 -20.22
C ILE A 28 -7.48 -4.34 -18.99
N PHE A 29 -6.50 -3.45 -19.17
CA PHE A 29 -5.91 -2.71 -18.06
C PHE A 29 -6.95 -1.86 -17.32
N ASN A 30 -7.87 -1.18 -18.02
CA ASN A 30 -8.89 -0.36 -17.38
C ASN A 30 -9.89 -1.20 -16.57
N GLU A 31 -10.32 -2.35 -17.09
CA GLU A 31 -11.21 -3.26 -16.37
C GLU A 31 -10.53 -3.88 -15.14
N LEU A 32 -9.27 -4.31 -15.28
CA LEU A 32 -8.47 -4.78 -14.14
C LEU A 32 -8.24 -3.66 -13.11
N LYS A 33 -8.03 -2.43 -13.56
CA LYS A 33 -7.82 -1.27 -12.69
C LYS A 33 -9.05 -0.98 -11.82
N LYS A 34 -10.27 -1.14 -12.36
CA LYS A 34 -11.53 -0.97 -11.62
C LYS A 34 -11.65 -2.02 -10.51
N SER A 35 -11.48 -3.30 -10.85
CA SER A 35 -11.59 -4.40 -9.88
C SER A 35 -10.50 -4.36 -8.79
N LEU A 36 -9.30 -3.91 -9.14
CA LEU A 36 -8.16 -3.82 -8.21
C LEU A 36 -8.12 -2.50 -7.42
N PHE A 37 -9.08 -1.59 -7.63
CA PHE A 37 -9.09 -0.27 -6.97
C PHE A 37 -9.02 -0.39 -5.45
N LEU A 38 -9.89 -1.21 -4.84
CA LEU A 38 -9.97 -1.34 -3.37
C LEU A 38 -8.66 -1.87 -2.77
N LYS A 39 -8.03 -2.86 -3.42
CA LYS A 39 -6.73 -3.39 -2.99
C LYS A 39 -5.62 -2.35 -3.11
N ARG A 40 -5.58 -1.61 -4.23
CA ARG A 40 -4.60 -0.54 -4.47
C ARG A 40 -4.79 0.60 -3.48
N PHE A 41 -6.02 1.00 -3.22
CA PHE A 41 -6.38 2.05 -2.27
C PHE A 41 -5.99 1.67 -0.84
N ASN A 42 -6.29 0.44 -0.41
CA ASN A 42 -5.88 -0.04 0.92
C ASN A 42 -4.36 -0.14 1.06
N ASN A 43 -3.65 -0.55 0.02
CA ASN A 43 -2.19 -0.56 0.01
C ASN A 43 -1.63 0.86 0.09
N LEU A 44 -2.23 1.81 -0.64
CA LEU A 44 -1.87 3.22 -0.58
C LEU A 44 -2.09 3.76 0.83
N LEU A 45 -3.29 3.56 1.40
CA LEU A 45 -3.60 3.96 2.78
C LEU A 45 -2.60 3.39 3.80
N LYS A 46 -2.22 2.12 3.67
CA LYS A 46 -1.19 1.50 4.52
C LYS A 46 0.19 2.13 4.32
N SER A 47 0.56 2.46 3.09
CA SER A 47 1.84 3.10 2.78
C SER A 47 1.91 4.56 3.24
N THR A 48 0.76 5.25 3.30
CA THR A 48 0.65 6.63 3.77
C THR A 48 0.37 6.72 5.27
N LYS A 49 0.04 5.60 5.92
CA LYS A 49 0.10 5.49 7.39
C LYS A 49 1.57 5.58 7.79
N THR A 50 2.04 6.81 7.93
CA THR A 50 3.14 7.14 8.83
C THR A 50 2.79 6.56 10.20
N ASN A 51 3.76 5.91 10.86
CA ASN A 51 3.64 5.53 12.27
C ASN A 51 3.06 6.74 13.01
N GLU A 52 1.76 6.69 13.36
CA GLU A 52 1.09 7.79 14.02
C GLU A 52 1.83 7.97 15.34
N LEU A 53 2.58 9.06 15.45
CA LEU A 53 3.26 9.44 16.68
C LEU A 53 2.14 9.61 17.71
N SER A 54 1.97 8.62 18.59
CA SER A 54 0.87 8.66 19.54
C SER A 54 1.14 9.77 20.56
N LEU A 55 0.08 10.28 21.18
CA LEU A 55 0.20 11.26 22.26
C LEU A 55 1.06 10.71 23.42
N GLU A 56 1.04 9.39 23.61
CA GLU A 56 1.92 8.68 24.55
C GLU A 56 3.39 8.70 24.12
N ASP A 57 3.70 8.52 22.84
CA ASP A 57 5.07 8.58 22.32
C ASP A 57 5.65 10.00 22.47
N ILE A 58 4.84 11.02 22.17
CA ILE A 58 5.18 12.43 22.41
C ILE A 58 5.45 12.66 23.91
N THR A 59 4.57 12.17 24.77
CA THR A 59 4.70 12.35 26.22
C THR A 59 5.96 11.69 26.76
N LYS A 60 6.27 10.46 26.31
CA LYS A 60 7.50 9.75 26.69
C LYS A 60 8.76 10.51 26.30
N GLU A 61 8.79 11.05 25.08
CA GLU A 61 9.95 11.82 24.60
C GLU A 61 10.11 13.14 25.38
N VAL A 62 9.01 13.87 25.61
CA VAL A 62 9.03 15.11 26.40
C VAL A 62 9.49 14.86 27.84
N GLU A 63 8.98 13.82 28.49
CA GLU A 63 9.38 13.45 29.85
C GLU A 63 10.84 12.98 29.93
N SER A 64 11.33 12.26 28.91
CA SER A 64 12.74 11.90 28.80
C SER A 64 13.63 13.15 28.73
N VAL A 65 13.26 14.13 27.90
CA VAL A 65 14.00 15.39 27.79
C VAL A 65 13.92 16.22 29.08
N ARG A 66 12.76 16.26 29.75
CA ARG A 66 12.59 16.93 31.05
C ARG A 66 13.51 16.32 32.11
N LYS A 67 13.55 14.99 32.24
CA LYS A 67 14.46 14.29 33.16
C LYS A 67 15.92 14.61 32.85
N GLN A 68 16.33 14.52 31.59
CA GLN A 68 17.70 14.84 31.18
C GLN A 68 18.08 16.29 31.51
N ARG A 69 17.16 17.26 31.36
CA ARG A 69 17.42 18.68 31.69
C ARG A 69 17.50 18.90 33.20
N TYR A 70 16.64 18.25 33.96
CA TYR A 70 16.64 18.29 35.42
C TYR A 70 17.94 17.71 35.98
N GLU A 71 18.34 16.51 35.54
CA GLU A 71 19.58 15.85 35.94
C GLU A 71 20.84 16.64 35.55
N LYS A 72 20.81 17.32 34.39
CA LYS A 72 21.92 18.17 33.95
C LYS A 72 21.94 19.57 34.59
N GLY A 73 21.07 19.85 35.56
CA GLY A 73 21.02 21.13 36.28
C GLY A 73 20.73 22.34 35.39
N LYS A 74 20.19 22.13 34.17
CA LYS A 74 19.93 23.21 33.20
C LYS A 74 18.57 23.89 33.39
N GLN A 75 17.81 23.47 34.39
CA GLN A 75 16.53 24.09 34.72
C GLN A 75 16.78 25.25 35.70
N ILE A 76 17.31 26.35 35.15
CA ILE A 76 17.30 27.65 35.81
C ILE A 76 15.85 28.14 35.73
N ILE A 77 15.29 28.49 36.88
CA ILE A 77 13.93 29.05 37.06
C ILE A 77 13.74 30.28 36.16
#